data_AF-A0A383EHQ2-F1
#
_entry.id   AF-A0A383EHQ2-F1
#
_cell.length_a   1.000
_cell.length_b   1.000
_cell.length_c   1.000
_cell.angle_alpha   90.00
_cell.angle_beta   90.00
_cell.angle_gamma   90.00
#
_symmetry.space_group_name_H-M   'P 1'
#
loop_
_entity.id
_entity.type
_entity.pdbx_description
1 polymer ?
#
loop_
_entity_poly.entity_id
_entity_poly.type
_entity_poly.pdbx_seq_one_letter_code
_entity_poly.pdbx_strand_id
1 'polypeptide(L)'
;YHEKKIKFIGVRDERTGTHMADGYARASNKPGVILAGQNGPGATNLVTGIAQAKAAFSPVVAIAGSFSTKDKMEDAFQGLDQQALFKPITKKTWTVTNVKKIPKIFSNAFNTAMSPRRGPVCINVPRNILAGTSKFNINQSKKSYSSESFLKAKNSAIKKSAKIIAQSTKPVIIAGGGIKYTAKHKEVIKLAELLNIPMVTAAGHGDAIPFDHKLNAGQMGPRGNPVASR
;
A
#
# COMPACT_ATOMS: atom_id res chain seq x y z
N TYR A 1 25.35 -8.20 8.32
CA TYR A 1 25.00 -7.09 7.41
C TYR A 1 25.70 -5.82 7.87
N HIS A 2 26.38 -5.10 6.96
CA HIS A 2 27.19 -3.91 7.33
C HIS A 2 26.35 -2.64 7.55
N GLU A 3 25.15 -2.56 6.95
CA GLU A 3 24.21 -1.45 7.18
C GLU A 3 23.50 -1.62 8.53
N LYS A 4 23.59 -0.62 9.41
CA LYS A 4 23.04 -0.64 10.77
C LYS A 4 21.74 0.17 10.91
N LYS A 5 21.42 1.05 9.96
CA LYS A 5 20.21 1.90 10.02
C LYS A 5 18.93 1.16 9.63
N ILE A 6 19.05 0.00 8.99
CA ILE A 6 17.93 -0.85 8.59
C ILE A 6 18.00 -2.14 9.41
N LYS A 7 17.00 -2.36 10.27
CA LYS A 7 16.87 -3.62 11.00
C LYS A 7 16.40 -4.71 10.04
N PHE A 8 17.31 -5.61 9.65
CA PHE A 8 16.97 -6.77 8.85
C PHE A 8 16.30 -7.84 9.74
N ILE A 9 15.17 -8.39 9.26
CA ILE A 9 14.44 -9.46 9.92
C ILE A 9 14.47 -10.68 8.99
N GLY A 10 15.27 -11.68 9.36
CA GLY A 10 15.33 -12.94 8.63
C GLY A 10 14.04 -13.74 8.83
N VAL A 11 13.50 -14.27 7.73
CA VAL A 11 12.35 -15.17 7.74
C VAL A 11 12.76 -16.53 7.17
N ARG A 12 11.97 -17.56 7.48
CA ARG A 12 12.19 -18.93 6.95
C ARG A 12 11.42 -19.21 5.67
N ASP A 13 10.46 -18.35 5.34
CA ASP A 13 9.59 -18.44 4.17
C ASP A 13 9.24 -17.01 3.73
N GLU A 14 9.46 -16.67 2.46
CA GLU A 14 9.19 -15.34 1.92
C GLU A 14 7.70 -14.97 1.98
N ARG A 15 6.79 -15.95 1.94
CA ARG A 15 5.35 -15.73 2.15
C ARG A 15 5.10 -15.14 3.53
N THR A 16 5.70 -15.73 4.57
CA THR A 16 5.61 -15.25 5.95
C THR A 16 6.20 -13.85 6.07
N GLY A 17 7.37 -13.61 5.46
CA GLY A 17 7.96 -12.27 5.42
C GLY A 17 7.09 -11.24 4.73
N THR A 18 6.38 -11.63 3.67
CA THR A 18 5.43 -10.75 2.98
C THR A 18 4.24 -10.39 3.85
N HIS A 19 3.69 -11.35 4.60
CA HIS A 19 2.63 -11.08 5.58
C HIS A 19 3.11 -10.21 6.75
N MET A 20 4.36 -10.37 7.19
CA MET A 20 4.97 -9.46 8.18
C MET A 20 5.09 -8.04 7.65
N ALA A 21 5.51 -7.87 6.38
CA ALA A 21 5.58 -6.57 5.73
C ALA A 21 4.19 -5.94 5.58
N ASP A 22 3.16 -6.71 5.21
CA ASP A 22 1.76 -6.27 5.18
C ASP A 22 1.27 -5.80 6.57
N GLY A 23 1.47 -6.63 7.59
CA GLY A 23 1.11 -6.32 8.96
C GLY A 23 1.79 -5.05 9.48
N TYR A 24 3.10 -4.92 9.27
CA TYR A 24 3.85 -3.71 9.58
C TYR A 24 3.27 -2.49 8.86
N ALA A 25 3.02 -2.59 7.55
CA ALA A 25 2.53 -1.47 6.75
C ALA A 25 1.19 -0.93 7.27
N ARG A 26 0.29 -1.85 7.67
CA ARG A 26 -1.03 -1.53 8.22
C ARG A 26 -0.94 -0.92 9.61
N ALA A 27 -0.10 -1.48 10.49
CA ALA A 27 0.05 -1.02 11.87
C ALA A 27 0.78 0.32 11.96
N SER A 28 1.82 0.52 11.14
CA SER A 28 2.69 1.71 11.24
C SER A 28 2.30 2.83 10.30
N ASN A 29 1.35 2.60 9.37
CA ASN A 29 1.00 3.52 8.29
C ASN A 29 2.20 3.92 7.39
N LYS A 30 3.24 3.07 7.31
CA LYS A 30 4.46 3.26 6.52
C LYS A 30 4.59 2.13 5.48
N PRO A 31 5.46 2.24 4.47
CA PRO A 31 5.72 1.14 3.56
C PRO A 31 6.25 -0.09 4.30
N GLY A 32 5.65 -1.25 4.06
CA GLY A 32 6.24 -2.54 4.41
C GLY A 32 7.22 -2.94 3.33
N VAL A 33 8.40 -3.45 3.68
CA VAL A 33 9.42 -3.84 2.69
C VAL A 33 9.72 -5.33 2.85
N ILE A 34 9.69 -6.07 1.75
CA ILE A 34 10.10 -7.47 1.70
C ILE A 34 11.15 -7.66 0.61
N LEU A 35 12.20 -8.40 0.94
CA LEU A 35 13.28 -8.76 0.04
C LEU A 35 13.23 -10.27 -0.24
N ALA A 36 12.89 -10.65 -1.47
CA ALA A 36 13.15 -11.99 -2.00
C ALA A 36 14.45 -11.94 -2.80
N GLY A 37 15.55 -12.41 -2.21
CA GLY A 37 16.87 -12.30 -2.82
C GLY A 37 17.03 -13.09 -4.13
N GLN A 38 16.25 -14.16 -4.30
CA GLN A 38 16.36 -15.09 -5.42
C GLN A 38 15.20 -14.95 -6.41
N ASN A 39 15.50 -15.05 -7.71
CA ASN A 39 14.49 -15.16 -8.76
C ASN A 39 13.77 -16.52 -8.72
N GLY A 40 12.66 -16.68 -9.44
CA GLY A 40 11.89 -17.93 -9.43
C GLY A 40 11.28 -18.22 -8.05
N PRO A 41 11.68 -19.29 -7.32
CA PRO A 41 11.00 -19.71 -6.08
C PRO A 41 10.90 -18.60 -5.01
N GLY A 42 11.98 -17.86 -4.78
CA GLY A 42 11.98 -16.77 -3.79
C GLY A 42 10.97 -15.67 -4.15
N ALA A 43 10.89 -15.32 -5.43
CA ALA A 43 9.90 -14.38 -5.94
C ALA A 43 8.48 -14.98 -5.89
N THR A 44 8.26 -16.21 -6.37
CA THR A 44 6.92 -16.82 -6.42
C THR A 44 6.31 -17.03 -5.04
N ASN A 45 7.13 -17.27 -4.00
CA ASN A 45 6.66 -17.36 -2.61
C ASN A 45 6.02 -16.05 -2.11
N LEU A 46 6.32 -14.90 -2.73
CA LEU A 46 5.69 -13.62 -2.38
C LEU A 46 4.23 -13.54 -2.85
N VAL A 47 3.81 -14.33 -3.85
CA VAL A 47 2.54 -14.14 -4.59
C VAL A 47 1.33 -14.06 -3.65
N THR A 48 1.18 -15.01 -2.72
CA THR A 48 0.05 -15.03 -1.79
C THR A 48 0.04 -13.81 -0.87
N GLY A 49 1.20 -13.42 -0.34
CA GLY A 49 1.31 -12.27 0.55
C GLY A 49 1.07 -10.95 -0.17
N ILE A 50 1.53 -10.81 -1.40
CA ILE A 50 1.32 -9.62 -2.23
C ILE A 50 -0.14 -9.52 -2.68
N ALA A 51 -0.78 -10.63 -3.04
CA ALA A 51 -2.21 -10.68 -3.32
C ALA A 51 -3.03 -10.22 -2.11
N GLN A 52 -2.67 -10.67 -0.91
CA GLN A 52 -3.30 -10.23 0.33
C GLN A 52 -3.10 -8.73 0.59
N ALA A 53 -1.87 -8.22 0.43
CA ALA A 53 -1.57 -6.80 0.58
C ALA A 53 -2.36 -5.95 -0.43
N LYS A 54 -2.58 -6.45 -1.66
CA LYS A 54 -3.41 -5.80 -2.69
C LYS A 54 -4.86 -5.71 -2.26
N ALA A 55 -5.43 -6.80 -1.76
CA ALA A 55 -6.81 -6.83 -1.26
C ALA A 55 -7.01 -5.90 -0.05
N ALA A 56 -5.98 -5.75 0.80
CA ALA A 56 -5.99 -4.87 1.97
C ALA A 56 -5.63 -3.41 1.68
N PHE A 57 -5.23 -3.08 0.45
CA PHE A 57 -4.70 -1.76 0.05
C PHE A 57 -3.48 -1.36 0.86
N SER A 58 -2.65 -2.33 1.24
CA SER A 58 -1.45 -2.13 2.05
C SER A 58 -0.26 -1.74 1.17
N PRO A 59 0.52 -0.71 1.55
CA PRO A 59 1.66 -0.25 0.78
C PRO A 59 2.90 -1.15 1.00
N VAL A 60 2.91 -2.35 0.43
CA VAL A 60 4.08 -3.25 0.46
C VAL A 60 4.98 -3.01 -0.75
N VAL A 61 6.27 -2.81 -0.53
CA VAL A 61 7.31 -2.74 -1.57
C VAL A 61 8.06 -4.06 -1.58
N ALA A 62 7.76 -4.91 -2.56
CA ALA A 62 8.49 -6.14 -2.82
C ALA A 62 9.72 -5.87 -3.69
N ILE A 63 10.87 -6.33 -3.24
CA ILE A 63 12.13 -6.32 -3.97
C ILE A 63 12.46 -7.77 -4.29
N ALA A 64 12.43 -8.13 -5.56
CA ALA A 64 12.69 -9.49 -6.02
C ALA A 64 13.97 -9.52 -6.86
N GLY A 65 14.84 -10.49 -6.59
CA GLY A 65 15.91 -10.87 -7.51
C GLY A 65 15.33 -11.26 -8.86
N SER A 66 16.10 -11.06 -9.93
CA SER A 66 15.73 -11.46 -11.29
C SER A 66 16.95 -12.04 -12.01
N PHE A 67 16.70 -12.89 -13.02
CA PHE A 67 17.74 -13.40 -13.92
C PHE A 67 18.48 -12.27 -14.63
N SER A 68 19.66 -12.56 -15.18
CA SER A 68 20.47 -11.52 -15.82
C SER A 68 19.78 -10.99 -17.07
N THR A 69 19.91 -9.68 -17.33
CA THR A 69 19.45 -9.09 -18.59
C THR A 69 20.23 -9.60 -19.82
N LYS A 70 21.29 -10.41 -19.63
CA LYS A 70 22.07 -11.05 -20.69
C LYS A 70 21.54 -12.44 -21.05
N ASP A 71 20.71 -13.03 -20.19
CA ASP A 71 20.17 -14.37 -20.39
C ASP A 71 18.84 -14.27 -21.14
N LYS A 72 18.54 -15.27 -21.98
CA LYS A 72 17.16 -15.54 -22.40
C LYS A 72 16.41 -16.16 -21.23
N MET A 73 15.12 -15.86 -21.08
CA MET A 73 14.34 -16.32 -19.94
C MET A 73 14.25 -17.85 -19.90
N GLU A 74 14.07 -18.47 -21.07
CA GLU A 74 13.94 -19.92 -21.26
C GLU A 74 15.22 -20.68 -20.85
N ASP A 75 16.38 -20.03 -21.04
CA ASP A 75 17.69 -20.59 -20.74
C ASP A 75 18.20 -20.20 -19.34
N ALA A 76 17.48 -19.31 -18.65
CA ALA A 76 17.87 -18.82 -17.34
C ALA A 76 17.49 -19.83 -16.25
N PHE A 77 18.44 -20.19 -15.38
CA PHE A 77 18.15 -20.95 -14.18
C PHE A 77 17.11 -20.19 -13.32
N GLN A 78 15.98 -20.85 -13.03
CA GLN A 78 14.83 -20.25 -12.35
C GLN A 78 14.25 -19.02 -13.09
N GLY A 79 14.38 -19.00 -14.42
CA GLY A 79 13.76 -18.01 -15.29
C GLY A 79 12.24 -18.08 -15.21
N LEU A 80 11.60 -16.92 -15.00
CA LEU A 80 10.16 -16.78 -14.92
C LEU A 80 9.78 -15.36 -15.29
N ASP A 81 8.66 -15.19 -15.98
CA ASP A 81 8.06 -13.87 -16.19
C ASP A 81 7.44 -13.35 -14.89
N GLN A 82 8.31 -12.83 -14.02
CA GLN A 82 7.92 -12.18 -12.77
C GLN A 82 7.06 -10.94 -13.02
N GLN A 83 7.17 -10.27 -14.18
CA GLN A 83 6.32 -9.13 -14.48
C GLN A 83 4.87 -9.57 -14.68
N ALA A 84 4.62 -10.56 -15.54
CA ALA A 84 3.29 -11.10 -15.74
C ALA A 84 2.69 -11.67 -14.45
N LEU A 85 3.49 -12.39 -13.66
CA LEU A 85 3.08 -12.99 -12.38
C LEU A 85 2.55 -11.94 -11.39
N PHE A 86 3.26 -10.81 -11.22
CA PHE A 86 2.90 -9.80 -10.22
C PHE A 86 1.98 -8.70 -10.72
N LYS A 87 1.81 -8.54 -12.04
CA LYS A 87 0.95 -7.50 -12.63
C LYS A 87 -0.48 -7.47 -12.08
N PRO A 88 -1.22 -8.59 -11.94
CA PRO A 88 -2.58 -8.56 -11.43
C PRO A 88 -2.68 -8.21 -9.94
N ILE A 89 -1.64 -8.54 -9.17
CA ILE A 89 -1.63 -8.43 -7.70
C ILE A 89 -0.80 -7.26 -7.18
N THR A 90 -0.32 -6.37 -8.04
CA THR A 90 0.38 -5.14 -7.64
C THR A 90 -0.28 -3.90 -8.23
N LYS A 91 0.07 -2.72 -7.74
CA LYS A 91 -0.25 -1.45 -8.41
C LYS A 91 0.59 -1.28 -9.66
N LYS A 92 1.84 -1.72 -9.60
CA LYS A 92 2.81 -1.65 -10.68
C LYS A 92 4.00 -2.55 -10.39
N THR A 93 4.56 -3.10 -11.46
CA THR A 93 5.82 -3.83 -11.48
C THR A 93 6.88 -2.97 -12.18
N TRP A 94 8.13 -3.09 -11.76
CA TRP A 94 9.29 -2.52 -12.45
C TRP A 94 10.33 -3.61 -12.65
N THR A 95 11.03 -3.58 -13.78
CA THR A 95 12.29 -4.30 -13.94
C THR A 95 13.41 -3.29 -14.15
N VAL A 96 14.44 -3.34 -13.30
CA VAL A 96 15.56 -2.40 -13.38
C VAL A 96 16.44 -2.78 -14.57
N THR A 97 16.51 -1.91 -15.57
CA THR A 97 17.31 -2.16 -16.80
C THR A 97 18.71 -1.55 -16.78
N ASN A 98 19.00 -0.67 -15.82
CA ASN A 98 20.29 0.01 -15.72
C ASN A 98 20.57 0.41 -14.28
N VAL A 99 21.81 0.21 -13.82
CA VAL A 99 22.30 0.55 -12.47
C VAL A 99 21.95 2.00 -12.10
N LYS A 100 22.18 2.96 -13.02
CA LYS A 100 21.91 4.40 -12.82
C LYS A 100 20.44 4.70 -12.51
N LYS A 101 19.51 3.83 -12.90
CA LYS A 101 18.06 4.03 -12.70
C LYS A 101 17.56 3.54 -11.33
N ILE A 102 18.38 2.79 -10.57
CA ILE A 102 17.98 2.21 -9.27
C ILE A 102 17.35 3.27 -8.35
N PRO A 103 17.98 4.43 -8.08
CA PRO A 103 17.40 5.40 -7.15
C PRO A 103 16.03 5.93 -7.58
N LYS A 104 15.88 6.23 -8.89
CA LYS A 104 14.62 6.76 -9.44
C LYS A 104 13.51 5.70 -9.41
N ILE A 105 13.82 4.45 -9.75
CA ILE A 105 12.84 3.35 -9.72
C ILE A 105 12.36 3.09 -8.30
N PHE A 106 13.28 3.00 -7.34
CA PHE A 106 12.91 2.81 -5.93
C PHE A 106 12.08 3.99 -5.42
N SER A 107 12.50 5.24 -5.66
CA SER A 107 11.71 6.41 -5.26
C SER A 107 10.29 6.38 -5.84
N ASN A 108 10.15 6.02 -7.12
CA ASN A 108 8.86 5.90 -7.78
C ASN A 108 8.02 4.74 -7.22
N ALA A 109 8.64 3.61 -6.89
CA ALA A 109 7.95 2.45 -6.32
C ALA A 109 7.37 2.78 -4.95
N PHE A 110 8.17 3.39 -4.06
CA PHE A 110 7.71 3.86 -2.75
C PHE A 110 6.59 4.91 -2.88
N ASN A 111 6.74 5.89 -3.79
CA ASN A 111 5.68 6.85 -4.07
C ASN A 111 4.38 6.17 -4.54
N THR A 112 4.50 5.22 -5.47
CA THR A 112 3.35 4.51 -6.04
C THR A 112 2.65 3.67 -5.00
N ALA A 113 3.39 2.95 -4.14
CA ALA A 113 2.82 2.13 -3.09
C ALA A 113 1.99 2.98 -2.09
N MET A 114 2.52 4.16 -1.74
CA MET A 114 1.93 5.08 -0.76
C MET A 114 0.84 6.01 -1.33
N SER A 115 0.83 6.24 -2.64
CA SER A 115 -0.18 7.08 -3.29
C SER A 115 -1.58 6.45 -3.19
N PRO A 116 -2.64 7.21 -2.87
CA PRO A 116 -4.00 6.71 -2.88
C PRO A 116 -4.47 6.23 -4.27
N ARG A 117 -5.28 5.16 -4.39
CA ARG A 117 -5.50 4.12 -3.38
C ARG A 117 -4.20 3.33 -3.18
N ARG A 118 -3.79 3.14 -1.92
CA ARG A 118 -2.55 2.45 -1.56
C ARG A 118 -2.57 0.98 -2.01
N GLY A 119 -1.40 0.38 -2.09
CA GLY A 119 -1.29 -1.02 -2.48
C GLY A 119 0.15 -1.44 -2.78
N PRO A 120 0.37 -2.74 -3.00
CA PRO A 120 1.70 -3.28 -3.15
C PRO A 120 2.32 -2.97 -4.50
N VAL A 121 3.64 -2.99 -4.57
CA VAL A 121 4.45 -2.85 -5.78
C VAL A 121 5.54 -3.90 -5.80
N CYS A 122 6.03 -4.27 -6.99
CA CYS A 122 7.16 -5.19 -7.13
C CYS A 122 8.27 -4.56 -7.98
N ILE A 123 9.51 -4.65 -7.50
CA ILE A 123 10.72 -4.23 -8.20
C ILE A 123 11.57 -5.47 -8.45
N ASN A 124 11.66 -5.89 -9.71
CA ASN A 124 12.56 -6.93 -10.17
C ASN A 124 13.95 -6.32 -10.40
N VAL A 125 14.97 -6.91 -9.78
CA VAL A 125 16.35 -6.44 -9.84
C VAL A 125 17.23 -7.53 -10.47
N PRO A 126 17.59 -7.42 -11.76
CA PRO A 126 18.45 -8.38 -12.43
C PRO A 126 19.83 -8.51 -11.78
N ARG A 127 20.35 -9.73 -11.65
CA ARG A 127 21.62 -10.00 -10.95
C ARG A 127 22.81 -9.18 -11.46
N ASN A 128 22.96 -9.03 -12.77
CA ASN A 128 24.04 -8.23 -13.39
C ASN A 128 23.88 -6.73 -13.17
N ILE A 129 22.65 -6.26 -12.96
CA ILE A 129 22.38 -4.87 -12.64
C ILE A 129 22.65 -4.62 -11.15
N LEU A 130 22.29 -5.55 -10.28
CA LEU A 130 22.61 -5.47 -8.84
C LEU A 130 24.12 -5.51 -8.58
N ALA A 131 24.86 -6.33 -9.32
CA ALA A 131 26.32 -6.42 -9.22
C ALA A 131 27.07 -5.23 -9.86
N GLY A 132 26.37 -4.40 -10.64
CA GLY A 132 26.97 -3.26 -11.32
C GLY A 132 27.23 -2.07 -10.38
N THR A 133 28.23 -1.27 -10.69
CA THR A 133 28.62 -0.09 -9.90
C THR A 133 28.19 1.22 -10.58
N SER A 134 27.76 2.20 -9.80
CA SER A 134 27.51 3.55 -10.29
C SER A 134 27.65 4.58 -9.16
N LYS A 135 28.01 5.82 -9.52
CA LYS A 135 27.96 6.96 -8.59
C LYS A 135 26.51 7.46 -8.54
N PHE A 136 25.87 7.36 -7.38
CA PHE A 136 24.51 7.83 -7.18
C PHE A 136 24.50 9.23 -6.56
N ASN A 137 23.80 10.17 -7.19
CA ASN A 137 23.49 11.46 -6.59
C ASN A 137 22.07 11.42 -6.00
N ILE A 138 21.95 10.93 -4.76
CA ILE A 138 20.67 10.79 -4.07
C ILE A 138 20.48 11.97 -3.12
N ASN A 139 19.47 12.79 -3.39
CA ASN A 139 19.05 13.81 -2.43
C ASN A 139 18.30 13.17 -1.26
N GLN A 140 18.97 12.99 -0.13
CA GLN A 140 18.39 12.39 1.08
C GLN A 140 17.38 13.28 1.80
N SER A 141 17.36 14.60 1.55
CA SER A 141 16.36 15.49 2.15
C SER A 141 15.00 15.41 1.46
N LYS A 142 14.97 14.92 0.22
CA LYS A 142 13.73 14.74 -0.55
C LYS A 142 13.09 13.39 -0.21
N LYS A 143 11.95 13.43 0.48
CA LYS A 143 11.13 12.23 0.72
C LYS A 143 10.65 11.63 -0.60
N SER A 144 10.72 10.31 -0.71
CA SER A 144 10.21 9.58 -1.89
C SER A 144 8.68 9.52 -1.97
N TYR A 145 7.98 9.73 -0.86
CA TYR A 145 6.52 9.70 -0.79
C TYR A 145 5.99 10.67 0.27
N SER A 146 4.71 11.04 0.14
CA SER A 146 3.94 11.72 1.18
C SER A 146 2.87 10.77 1.73
N SER A 147 2.68 10.76 3.04
CA SER A 147 1.53 10.10 3.67
C SER A 147 0.25 10.96 3.60
N GLU A 148 0.40 12.26 3.36
CA GLU A 148 -0.69 13.22 3.28
C GLU A 148 -1.15 13.40 1.84
N SER A 149 -2.47 13.34 1.64
CA SER A 149 -3.12 13.77 0.40
C SER A 149 -3.51 15.24 0.55
N PHE A 150 -2.97 16.10 -0.29
CA PHE A 150 -3.35 17.52 -0.38
C PHE A 150 -4.52 17.76 -1.34
N LEU A 151 -5.10 16.69 -1.90
CA LEU A 151 -6.26 16.80 -2.79
C LEU A 151 -7.44 17.39 -2.01
N LYS A 152 -7.84 18.59 -2.41
CA LYS A 152 -9.04 19.26 -1.92
C LYS A 152 -10.09 19.26 -3.04
N ALA A 153 -11.34 18.99 -2.68
CA ALA A 153 -12.45 19.19 -3.60
C ALA A 153 -12.61 20.68 -3.92
N LYS A 154 -13.13 21.00 -5.11
CA LYS A 154 -13.46 22.38 -5.48
C LYS A 154 -14.53 22.93 -4.52
N ASN A 155 -14.43 24.21 -4.15
CA ASN A 155 -15.40 24.85 -3.25
C ASN A 155 -16.86 24.71 -3.74
N SER A 156 -17.09 24.75 -5.05
CA SER A 156 -18.42 24.53 -5.63
C SER A 156 -18.98 23.13 -5.35
N ALA A 157 -18.13 22.09 -5.44
CA ALA A 157 -18.52 20.73 -5.11
C ALA A 157 -18.84 20.58 -3.61
N ILE A 158 -18.02 21.18 -2.75
CA ILE A 158 -18.24 21.17 -1.29
C ILE A 158 -19.58 21.84 -0.94
N LYS A 159 -19.87 23.03 -1.50
CA LYS A 159 -21.15 23.73 -1.29
C LYS A 159 -22.34 22.90 -1.78
N LYS A 160 -22.22 22.25 -2.94
CA LYS A 160 -23.27 21.35 -3.47
C LYS A 160 -23.53 20.18 -2.52
N SER A 161 -22.48 19.51 -2.06
CA SER A 161 -22.60 18.39 -1.11
C SER A 161 -23.22 18.83 0.21
N ALA A 162 -22.82 19.97 0.76
CA ALA A 162 -23.39 20.52 2.00
C ALA A 162 -24.91 20.77 1.86
N LYS A 163 -25.37 21.32 0.73
CA LYS A 163 -26.80 21.52 0.46
C LYS A 163 -27.57 20.20 0.41
N ILE A 164 -27.02 19.18 -0.26
CA ILE A 164 -27.63 17.85 -0.34
C ILE A 164 -27.74 17.24 1.06
N ILE A 165 -26.68 17.31 1.86
CA ILE A 165 -26.67 16.77 3.23
C ILE A 165 -27.71 17.50 4.11
N ALA A 166 -27.78 18.82 4.04
CA ALA A 166 -28.73 19.62 4.82
C ALA A 166 -30.20 19.35 4.47
N GLN A 167 -30.49 18.91 3.24
CA GLN A 167 -31.83 18.56 2.78
C GLN A 167 -32.17 17.07 2.97
N SER A 168 -31.22 16.27 3.45
CA SER A 168 -31.39 14.83 3.62
C SER A 168 -32.13 14.51 4.91
N THR A 169 -33.08 13.56 4.86
CA THR A 169 -33.86 13.15 6.04
C THR A 169 -33.21 12.02 6.85
N LYS A 170 -32.41 11.17 6.20
CA LYS A 170 -31.72 10.02 6.82
C LYS A 170 -30.29 9.84 6.30
N PRO A 171 -29.41 10.85 6.44
CA PRO A 171 -28.02 10.73 6.01
C PRO A 171 -27.23 9.77 6.91
N VAL A 172 -26.20 9.15 6.35
CA VAL A 172 -25.22 8.31 7.06
C VAL A 172 -23.83 8.63 6.53
N ILE A 173 -22.83 8.69 7.40
CA ILE A 173 -21.43 8.86 6.99
C ILE A 173 -20.75 7.49 6.91
N ILE A 174 -20.22 7.14 5.73
CA ILE A 174 -19.42 5.92 5.54
C ILE A 174 -17.93 6.26 5.58
N ALA A 175 -17.26 5.94 6.68
CA ALA A 175 -15.82 6.10 6.83
C ALA A 175 -15.06 4.85 6.33
N GLY A 176 -14.07 5.06 5.47
CA GLY A 176 -13.29 3.96 4.87
C GLY A 176 -11.79 4.12 5.02
N GLY A 177 -11.04 3.31 4.25
CA GLY A 177 -9.57 3.28 4.29
C GLY A 177 -8.91 4.65 4.03
N GLY A 178 -9.56 5.56 3.32
CA GLY A 178 -9.07 6.93 3.12
C GLY A 178 -8.93 7.71 4.44
N ILE A 179 -9.90 7.57 5.35
CA ILE A 179 -9.88 8.22 6.68
C ILE A 179 -8.83 7.56 7.57
N LYS A 180 -8.81 6.22 7.59
CA LYS A 180 -7.81 5.42 8.31
C LYS A 180 -6.38 5.83 7.94
N TYR A 181 -6.05 5.79 6.65
CA TYR A 181 -4.67 6.00 6.20
C TYR A 181 -4.19 7.45 6.28
N THR A 182 -5.11 8.42 6.36
CA THR A 182 -4.79 9.83 6.58
C THR A 182 -4.87 10.23 8.05
N ALA A 183 -5.31 9.34 8.94
CA ALA A 183 -5.56 9.61 10.36
C ALA A 183 -6.53 10.79 10.59
N LYS A 184 -7.52 10.96 9.70
CA LYS A 184 -8.48 12.08 9.70
C LYS A 184 -9.83 11.77 10.33
N HIS A 185 -9.85 10.88 11.32
CA HIS A 185 -11.09 10.47 11.98
C HIS A 185 -11.74 11.61 12.79
N LYS A 186 -10.93 12.53 13.35
CA LYS A 186 -11.43 13.67 14.14
C LYS A 186 -12.31 14.61 13.31
N GLU A 187 -11.93 14.86 12.07
CA GLU A 187 -12.70 15.69 11.14
C GLU A 187 -14.04 15.04 10.77
N VAL A 188 -14.07 13.71 10.66
CA VAL A 188 -15.31 12.93 10.45
C VAL A 188 -16.22 13.00 11.67
N ILE A 189 -15.66 12.80 12.86
CA ILE A 189 -16.40 12.91 14.14
C ILE A 189 -17.02 14.30 14.28
N LYS A 190 -16.24 15.36 14.04
CA LYS A 190 -16.71 16.74 14.14
C LYS A 190 -17.91 17.01 13.22
N LEU A 191 -17.87 16.48 11.99
CA LEU A 191 -18.99 16.61 11.05
C LEU A 191 -20.22 15.80 11.52
N ALA A 192 -20.00 14.58 11.99
CA ALA A 192 -21.06 13.71 12.50
C ALA A 192 -21.76 14.32 13.71
N GLU A 193 -21.00 14.89 14.66
CA GLU A 193 -21.53 15.56 15.85
C GLU A 193 -22.28 16.84 15.52
N LEU A 194 -21.74 17.67 14.62
CA LEU A 194 -22.38 18.92 14.20
C LEU A 194 -23.76 18.70 13.58
N LEU A 195 -23.91 17.61 12.83
CA LEU A 195 -25.14 17.29 12.10
C LEU A 195 -25.99 16.23 12.81
N ASN A 196 -25.51 15.67 13.92
CA ASN A 196 -26.08 14.52 14.61
C ASN A 196 -26.36 13.33 13.68
N ILE A 197 -25.36 12.96 12.86
CA ILE A 197 -25.46 11.92 11.82
C ILE A 197 -24.72 10.66 12.27
N PRO A 198 -25.32 9.45 12.13
CA PRO A 198 -24.62 8.21 12.41
C PRO A 198 -23.47 7.97 11.43
N MET A 199 -22.41 7.35 11.95
CA MET A 199 -21.24 6.92 11.20
C MET A 199 -21.20 5.40 11.13
N VAL A 200 -20.82 4.87 9.97
CA VAL A 200 -20.49 3.45 9.78
C VAL A 200 -19.11 3.34 9.15
N THR A 201 -18.48 2.19 9.32
CA THR A 201 -17.20 1.89 8.69
C THR A 201 -17.34 0.93 7.52
N ALA A 202 -16.58 1.17 6.46
CA ALA A 202 -16.53 0.28 5.32
C ALA A 202 -15.92 -1.09 5.67
N ALA A 203 -16.32 -2.13 4.92
CA ALA A 203 -15.82 -3.48 5.12
C ALA A 203 -14.27 -3.54 5.12
N GLY A 204 -13.69 -4.18 6.15
CA GLY A 204 -12.24 -4.29 6.31
C GLY A 204 -11.54 -3.03 6.87
N HIS A 205 -12.32 -2.01 7.25
CA HIS A 205 -11.84 -0.75 7.79
C HIS A 205 -12.59 -0.34 9.07
N GLY A 206 -12.95 -1.33 9.91
CA GLY A 206 -13.61 -1.13 11.19
C GLY A 206 -12.86 -0.22 12.18
N ASP A 207 -11.58 0.01 11.93
CA ASP A 207 -10.69 0.89 12.68
C ASP A 207 -10.55 2.31 12.08
N ALA A 208 -11.42 2.70 11.15
CA ALA A 208 -11.40 4.03 10.54
C ALA A 208 -11.88 5.15 11.49
N ILE A 209 -12.70 4.81 12.49
CA ILE A 209 -13.20 5.70 13.55
C ILE A 209 -13.17 4.94 14.90
N PRO A 210 -13.14 5.63 16.05
CA PRO A 210 -13.20 4.99 17.36
C PRO A 210 -14.46 4.15 17.53
N PHE A 211 -14.29 2.92 18.01
CA PHE A 211 -15.38 1.95 18.12
C PHE A 211 -16.45 2.38 19.14
N ASP A 212 -16.00 2.97 20.25
CA ASP A 212 -16.77 3.42 21.41
C ASP A 212 -17.49 4.76 21.21
N HIS A 213 -17.35 5.40 20.06
CA HIS A 213 -18.02 6.67 19.79
C HIS A 213 -19.54 6.49 19.69
N LYS A 214 -20.32 7.29 20.41
CA LYS A 214 -21.80 7.19 20.50
C LYS A 214 -22.55 7.18 19.16
N LEU A 215 -22.00 7.84 18.14
CA LEU A 215 -22.57 7.88 16.77
C LEU A 215 -22.05 6.77 15.85
N ASN A 216 -21.19 5.87 16.31
CA ASN A 216 -20.69 4.77 15.50
C ASN A 216 -21.66 3.57 15.54
N ALA A 217 -22.25 3.25 14.39
CA ALA A 217 -23.12 2.07 14.22
C ALA A 217 -22.33 0.81 13.79
N GLY A 218 -21.00 0.88 13.71
CA GLY A 218 -20.12 -0.25 13.46
C GLY A 218 -19.78 -0.46 11.98
N GLN A 219 -19.36 -1.68 11.63
CA GLN A 219 -18.90 -2.01 10.29
C GLN A 219 -20.03 -2.53 9.39
N MET A 220 -20.10 -2.03 8.17
CA MET A 220 -21.00 -2.51 7.13
C MET A 220 -20.39 -3.68 6.31
N GLY A 221 -21.25 -4.41 5.61
CA GLY A 221 -20.88 -5.41 4.61
C GLY A 221 -21.08 -6.85 5.07
N PRO A 222 -20.61 -7.86 4.30
CA PRO A 222 -20.95 -9.28 4.52
C PRO A 222 -20.52 -9.86 5.88
N ARG A 223 -19.53 -9.23 6.53
CA ARG A 223 -19.05 -9.57 7.88
C ARG A 223 -19.30 -8.45 8.89
N GLY A 224 -20.12 -7.47 8.49
CA GLY A 224 -20.55 -6.36 9.32
C GLY A 224 -21.77 -6.72 10.15
N ASN A 225 -22.27 -5.77 10.94
CA ASN A 225 -23.52 -5.96 11.68
C ASN A 225 -24.73 -5.54 10.82
N PRO A 226 -25.94 -6.04 11.15
CA PRO A 226 -27.16 -5.70 10.40
C PRO A 226 -27.55 -4.23 10.44
N VAL A 227 -27.24 -3.50 11.53
CA VAL A 227 -27.58 -2.08 11.70
C VAL A 227 -26.79 -1.21 10.73
N ALA A 228 -25.50 -1.47 10.56
CA ALA A 228 -24.65 -0.72 9.64
C ALA A 228 -24.83 -1.12 8.17
N SER A 229 -25.45 -2.28 7.90
CA SER A 229 -25.54 -2.86 6.56
C SER A 229 -26.92 -2.73 5.90
N ARG A 230 -27.91 -2.16 6.60
CA ARG A 230 -29.30 -2.02 6.14
C ARG A 230 -29.74 -0.56 6.15
#